data_AF-A0A969ZW93-F1
#
_entry.id   AF-A0A969ZW93-F1
#
_cell.length_a   1.000
_cell.length_b   1.000
_cell.length_c   1.000
_cell.angle_alpha   90.00
_cell.angle_beta   90.00
_cell.angle_gamma   90.00
#
_symmetry.space_group_name_H-M   'P 1'
#
loop_
_entity.id
_entity.type
_entity.pdbx_description
1 polymer ?
#
loop_
_entity_poly.entity_id
_entity_poly.type
_entity_poly.pdbx_seq_one_letter_code
_entity_poly.pdbx_strand_id
1 'polypeptide(L)'
;LLKQDDITLIRERDYIANPKDNGYRSLHLVIMVPVYLSDRKEFVPLEVQIRTIAMDCWASLEHQLMYKSSRSLPDSLIAQLKECADAMNDVDLKLQSIYKQL
;
A
#
# COMPACT_ATOMS: atom_id res chain seq x y z
N LEU A 1 -12.85 -0.32 -9.69
CA LEU A 1 -13.12 -1.13 -8.50
C LEU A 1 -14.44 -0.72 -7.86
N LEU A 2 -14.57 0.46 -7.25
CA LEU A 2 -15.78 0.88 -6.50
C LEU A 2 -17.05 1.17 -7.33
N LYS A 3 -16.99 1.03 -8.66
CA LYS A 3 -18.15 1.18 -9.56
C LYS A 3 -18.83 -0.16 -9.87
N GLN A 4 -18.27 -1.27 -9.38
CA GLN A 4 -18.87 -2.59 -9.52
C GLN A 4 -20.04 -2.71 -8.53
N ASP A 5 -21.14 -3.28 -8.99
CA ASP A 5 -22.40 -3.41 -8.27
C ASP A 5 -22.35 -4.44 -7.12
N ASP A 6 -21.35 -5.31 -7.12
CA ASP A 6 -21.09 -6.32 -6.11
C ASP A 6 -20.02 -5.94 -5.07
N ILE A 7 -19.47 -4.72 -5.13
CA ILE A 7 -18.44 -4.24 -4.20
C ILE A 7 -18.94 -3.02 -3.40
N THR A 8 -18.90 -3.13 -2.08
CA THR A 8 -19.21 -2.01 -1.17
C THR A 8 -17.96 -1.53 -0.46
N LEU A 9 -17.60 -0.25 -0.58
CA LEU A 9 -16.51 0.35 0.22
C LEU A 9 -16.96 0.53 1.67
N ILE A 10 -16.17 0.03 2.61
CA ILE A 10 -16.37 0.21 4.05
C ILE A 10 -15.42 1.25 4.61
N ARG A 11 -14.14 1.22 4.18
CA ARG A 11 -13.13 2.16 4.65
C ARG A 11 -12.06 2.37 3.60
N GLU A 12 -11.61 3.60 3.47
CA GLU A 12 -10.47 3.97 2.64
C GLU A 12 -9.40 4.62 3.53
N ARG A 13 -8.14 4.26 3.31
CA ARG A 13 -6.97 4.94 3.89
C ARG A 13 -5.95 5.15 2.78
N ASP A 14 -5.77 6.41 2.40
CA ASP A 14 -4.85 6.80 1.35
C ASP A 14 -3.50 7.26 1.95
N TYR A 15 -2.55 6.31 2.07
CA TYR A 15 -1.18 6.63 2.46
C TYR A 15 -0.31 7.06 1.27
N ILE A 16 -0.85 7.14 0.06
CA ILE A 16 -0.15 7.75 -1.08
C ILE A 16 -0.28 9.27 -0.96
N ALA A 17 -1.49 9.76 -0.72
CA ALA A 17 -1.75 11.18 -0.47
C ALA A 17 -1.21 11.66 0.88
N ASN A 18 -1.33 10.81 1.93
CA ASN A 18 -0.83 11.11 3.27
C ASN A 18 0.11 9.99 3.77
N PRO A 19 1.38 9.98 3.33
CA PRO A 19 2.35 8.98 3.74
C PRO A 19 2.51 8.94 5.26
N LYS A 20 2.84 7.76 5.80
CA LYS A 20 3.22 7.65 7.21
C LYS A 20 4.57 8.31 7.46
N ASP A 21 4.86 8.61 8.73
CA ASP A 21 6.09 9.27 9.14
C ASP A 21 7.37 8.52 8.72
N ASN A 22 7.30 7.19 8.64
CA ASN A 22 8.39 6.32 8.19
C ASN A 22 8.59 6.29 6.66
N GLY A 23 7.73 6.96 5.88
CA GLY A 23 7.78 6.97 4.41
C GLY A 23 6.88 5.93 3.73
N TYR A 24 6.14 5.13 4.49
CA TYR A 24 5.24 4.10 3.93
C TYR A 24 4.11 4.72 3.09
N ARG A 25 3.92 4.18 1.89
CA ARG A 25 2.88 4.56 0.92
C ARG A 25 2.14 3.35 0.37
N SER A 26 0.82 3.41 0.39
CA SER A 26 -0.10 2.42 -0.19
C SER A 26 -1.53 2.93 -0.08
N LEU A 27 -2.41 2.58 -1.01
CA LEU A 27 -3.85 2.81 -0.87
C LEU A 27 -4.50 1.56 -0.27
N HIS A 28 -5.12 1.70 0.89
CA HIS A 28 -5.80 0.60 1.60
C HIS A 28 -7.31 0.78 1.50
N LEU A 29 -7.99 -0.23 0.96
CA LEU A 29 -9.43 -0.27 0.83
C LEU A 29 -9.96 -1.47 1.60
N VAL A 30 -10.86 -1.23 2.56
CA VAL A 30 -11.67 -2.29 3.16
C VAL A 30 -12.99 -2.33 2.41
N ILE A 31 -13.28 -3.43 1.74
CA ILE A 31 -14.48 -3.63 0.92
C ILE A 31 -15.26 -4.86 1.38
N MET A 32 -16.57 -4.87 1.16
CA MET A 32 -17.39 -6.08 1.27
C MET A 32 -17.59 -6.67 -0.11
N VAL A 33 -17.42 -7.98 -0.22
CA VAL A 33 -17.71 -8.74 -1.44
C VAL A 33 -18.60 -9.93 -1.13
N PRO A 34 -19.47 -10.35 -2.07
CA PRO A 34 -20.27 -11.54 -1.89
C PRO A 34 -19.44 -12.81 -2.11
N VAL A 35 -19.44 -13.70 -1.12
CA VAL A 35 -18.92 -15.06 -1.21
C VAL A 35 -20.11 -16.03 -1.26
N TYR A 36 -20.18 -16.83 -2.32
CA TYR A 36 -21.22 -17.83 -2.51
C TYR A 36 -20.74 -19.17 -1.97
N LEU A 37 -21.38 -19.66 -0.92
CA LEU A 37 -21.18 -20.97 -0.31
C LEU A 37 -22.26 -21.94 -0.84
N SER A 38 -22.12 -23.23 -0.52
CA SER A 38 -23.03 -24.27 -1.02
C SER A 38 -24.51 -24.05 -0.66
N ASP A 39 -24.78 -23.35 0.44
CA ASP A 39 -26.13 -23.17 1.00
C ASP A 39 -26.56 -21.69 1.12
N ARG A 40 -25.63 -20.73 0.97
CA ARG A 40 -25.91 -19.31 1.22
C ARG A 40 -24.93 -18.37 0.56
N LYS A 41 -25.33 -17.10 0.51
CA LYS A 41 -24.49 -15.96 0.13
C LYS A 41 -24.11 -15.20 1.39
N GLU A 42 -22.82 -15.01 1.64
CA GLU A 42 -22.32 -14.17 2.72
C GLU A 42 -21.53 -12.99 2.17
N PHE A 43 -21.71 -11.81 2.75
CA PHE A 43 -20.86 -10.66 2.45
C PHE A 43 -19.68 -10.68 3.42
N VAL A 44 -18.46 -10.77 2.88
CA VAL A 44 -17.22 -10.89 3.66
C VAL A 44 -16.39 -9.62 3.49
N PRO A 45 -15.87 -9.03 4.59
CA PRO A 45 -14.93 -7.93 4.50
C PRO A 45 -13.57 -8.42 4.01
N LEU A 46 -12.97 -7.72 3.05
CA LEU A 46 -11.59 -7.93 2.62
C LEU A 46 -10.83 -6.60 2.58
N GLU A 47 -9.52 -6.66 2.85
CA GLU A 47 -8.62 -5.53 2.68
C GLU A 47 -7.86 -5.69 1.35
N VAL A 48 -7.97 -4.68 0.48
CA VAL A 48 -7.22 -4.54 -0.75
C VAL A 48 -6.17 -3.47 -0.54
N GLN A 49 -4.90 -3.83 -0.74
CA GLN A 49 -3.79 -2.87 -0.72
C GLN A 49 -3.28 -2.68 -2.14
N ILE A 50 -3.37 -1.45 -2.65
CA ILE A 50 -2.90 -1.07 -3.98
C ILE A 50 -1.57 -0.34 -3.81
N ARG A 51 -0.57 -0.77 -4.57
CA ARG A 51 0.81 -0.27 -4.54
C ARG A 51 1.39 -0.27 -5.94
N THR A 52 2.33 0.64 -6.18
CA THR A 52 3.28 0.50 -7.29
C THR A 52 4.35 -0.53 -6.95
N ILE A 53 5.13 -0.94 -7.94
CA ILE A 53 6.27 -1.86 -7.73
C ILE A 53 7.30 -1.23 -6.78
N ALA A 54 7.57 0.08 -6.90
CA ALA A 54 8.52 0.76 -6.03
C ALA A 54 8.03 0.81 -4.58
N MET A 55 6.75 1.13 -4.35
CA MET A 55 6.15 1.10 -3.01
C MET A 55 6.25 -0.29 -2.37
N ASP A 56 6.00 -1.35 -3.13
CA ASP A 56 6.06 -2.72 -2.61
C ASP A 56 7.49 -3.18 -2.30
N CYS A 57 8.45 -2.81 -3.16
CA CYS A 57 9.87 -3.06 -2.92
C CYS A 57 10.34 -2.42 -1.61
N TRP A 58 10.01 -1.14 -1.41
CA TRP A 58 10.36 -0.42 -0.18
C TRP A 58 9.70 -1.02 1.06
N ALA A 59 8.38 -1.26 1.00
CA ALA A 59 7.61 -1.78 2.13
C ALA A 59 8.05 -3.19 2.53
N SER A 60 8.44 -4.02 1.56
CA SER A 60 8.97 -5.37 1.82
C SER A 60 10.30 -5.31 2.57
N LEU A 61 11.20 -4.39 2.21
CA LEU A 61 12.45 -4.19 2.91
C LEU A 61 12.23 -3.64 4.32
N GLU A 62 11.42 -2.59 4.47
CA GLU A 62 11.11 -2.00 5.78
C GLU A 62 10.51 -3.04 6.72
N HIS A 63 9.54 -3.83 6.25
CA HIS A 63 8.90 -4.86 7.05
C HIS A 63 9.90 -5.96 7.45
N GLN A 64 10.79 -6.40 6.54
CA GLN A 64 11.83 -7.36 6.89
C GLN A 64 12.78 -6.83 7.95
N LEU A 65 13.21 -5.57 7.83
CA LEU A 65 14.10 -4.94 8.79
C LEU A 65 13.42 -4.82 10.15
N MET A 66 12.23 -4.24 10.21
CA MET A 66 11.49 -3.98 11.45
C MET A 66 11.09 -5.26 12.20
N TYR A 67 10.73 -6.34 11.49
CA TYR A 67 10.21 -7.56 12.12
C TYR A 67 11.28 -8.62 12.40
N LYS A 68 12.35 -8.68 11.59
CA LYS A 68 13.44 -9.67 11.81
C LYS A 68 14.57 -9.11 12.67
N SER A 69 14.69 -7.79 12.85
CA SER A 69 15.64 -7.24 13.80
C SER A 69 15.07 -7.37 15.23
N SER A 70 15.71 -8.21 16.05
CA SER A 70 15.39 -8.33 17.49
C SER A 70 15.70 -7.07 18.31
N ARG A 71 16.29 -6.04 17.68
CA ARG A 71 16.57 -4.71 18.25
C ARG A 71 15.80 -3.66 17.47
N SER A 72 15.39 -2.59 18.17
CA SER A 72 14.91 -1.36 17.54
C SER A 72 15.97 -0.83 16.56
N LEU A 73 15.54 -0.53 15.34
CA LEU A 73 16.42 0.11 14.35
C LEU A 73 16.84 1.50 14.88
N PRO A 74 18.10 1.92 14.65
CA PRO A 74 18.52 3.29 14.96
C PRO A 74 17.69 4.30 14.18
N ASP A 75 17.38 5.44 14.80
CA ASP A 75 16.62 6.53 14.17
C ASP A 75 17.26 7.02 12.85
N SER A 76 18.59 6.99 12.77
CA SER A 76 19.33 7.34 11.55
C SER A 76 19.03 6.41 10.37
N LEU A 77 18.79 5.12 10.64
CA LEU A 77 18.45 4.16 9.60
C LEU A 77 16.99 4.31 9.17
N ILE A 78 16.09 4.62 10.10
CA ILE A 78 14.69 4.94 9.79
C ILE A 78 14.62 6.19 8.90
N ALA A 79 15.42 7.21 9.20
CA ALA A 79 15.54 8.41 8.37
C ALA A 79 16.05 8.07 6.95
N GLN A 80 17.09 7.24 6.82
CA GLN A 80 17.57 6.79 5.51
C GLN A 80 16.54 5.97 4.74
N LEU A 81 15.79 5.09 5.41
CA LEU A 81 14.69 4.35 4.79
C LEU A 81 13.64 5.32 4.25
N LYS A 82 13.27 6.34 5.02
CA LYS A 82 12.33 7.37 4.58
C LYS A 82 12.85 8.12 3.34
N GLU A 83 14.11 8.56 3.36
CA GLU A 83 14.74 9.22 2.20
C GLU A 83 14.69 8.35 0.94
N CYS A 84 14.98 7.04 1.08
CA CYS A 84 14.82 6.09 -0.01
C CYS A 84 13.37 5.99 -0.50
N ALA A 85 12.39 6.00 0.40
CA ALA A 85 10.96 5.96 0.05
C ALA A 85 10.56 7.15 -0.82
N ASP A 86 11.02 8.34 -0.43
CA ASP A 86 10.74 9.60 -1.13
C ASP A 86 11.43 9.62 -2.51
N ALA A 87 12.70 9.21 -2.60
CA ALA A 87 13.43 9.11 -3.85
C ALA A 87 12.79 8.09 -4.82
N MET A 88 12.35 6.93 -4.31
CA MET A 88 11.66 5.92 -5.11
C MET A 88 10.33 6.45 -5.67
N ASN A 89 9.59 7.23 -4.89
CA ASN A 89 8.38 7.88 -5.37
C ASN A 89 8.65 8.89 -6.49
N ASP A 90 9.72 9.69 -6.39
CA ASP A 90 10.07 10.65 -7.44
C ASP A 90 10.42 9.95 -8.76
N VAL A 91 11.12 8.82 -8.69
CA VAL A 91 11.40 7.98 -9.85
C VAL A 91 10.10 7.43 -10.44
N ASP A 92 9.20 6.89 -9.61
CA ASP A 92 7.90 6.37 -10.05
C ASP A 92 7.05 7.44 -10.76
N LEU A 93 6.99 8.65 -10.20
CA LEU A 93 6.29 9.79 -10.82
C LEU A 93 6.90 10.17 -12.16
N LYS A 94 8.24 10.17 -12.26
CA LYS A 94 8.94 10.45 -13.53
C LYS A 94 8.64 9.39 -14.58
N LEU A 95 8.67 8.11 -14.21
CA LEU A 95 8.31 7.01 -15.10
C LEU A 95 6.85 7.12 -15.56
N GLN A 96 5.93 7.45 -14.64
CA GLN A 96 4.53 7.68 -14.98
C GLN A 96 4.35 8.86 -15.96
N SER A 97 5.10 9.95 -15.76
CA SER A 97 5.07 11.10 -16.67
C SER A 97 5.54 10.72 -18.07
N ILE A 98 6.61 9.91 -18.19
CA ILE A 98 7.10 9.42 -19.49
C ILE A 98 6.03 8.55 -20.16
N TYR A 99 5.42 7.63 -19.42
CA TYR A 99 4.37 6.77 -19.96
C TYR A 99 3.15 7.56 -20.47
N LYS A 100 2.74 8.63 -19.77
CA LYS A 100 1.61 9.49 -20.16
C LYS A 100 1.86 10.36 -21.41
N GLN A 101 3.10 10.41 -21.92
CA GLN A 101 3.41 11.11 -23.17
C GLN A 101 3.19 10.25 -24.41
N LEU A 102 2.97 8.95 -24.24
CA LEU A 102 2.51 8.03 -25.27
C LEU A 102 1.00 8.15 -25.46
#